data_AF-A0A3D1VLM9-F1
#
_entry.id   AF-A0A3D1VLM9-F1
#
_cell.length_a   1.000
_cell.length_b   1.000
_cell.length_c   1.000
_cell.angle_alpha   90.00
_cell.angle_beta   90.00
_cell.angle_gamma   90.00
#
_symmetry.space_group_name_H-M   'P 1'
#
loop_
_entity.id
_entity.type
_entity.pdbx_description
1 polymer ?
#
loop_
_entity_poly.entity_id
_entity_poly.type
_entity_poly.pdbx_seq_one_letter_code
_entity_poly.pdbx_strand_id
1 'polypeptide(L)'
;MDHKLTVAVKEFAYTLGADLVGIAPVSRYENAPVKMSPQGILPGAKSVVVCAIHHPDAAIELDGEVHPQIMGPYSIQYIMNTKLDFLSFKIGRMLEDLGYPTVPIASSNIWRYRGYRDLEAVFAPDVSHIYGGI
;
A
#
# COMPACT_ATOMS: atom_id res chain seq x y z
N MET A 1 18.14 -5.77 9.83
CA MET A 1 17.32 -6.10 8.64
C MET A 1 18.14 -7.06 7.80
N ASP A 2 17.58 -8.20 7.40
CA ASP A 2 18.32 -9.16 6.56
C ASP A 2 18.50 -8.57 5.15
N HIS A 3 19.73 -8.21 4.81
CA HIS A 3 20.03 -7.56 3.55
C HIS A 3 19.66 -8.42 2.34
N LYS A 4 19.89 -9.75 2.42
CA LYS A 4 19.59 -10.66 1.31
C LYS A 4 18.09 -10.74 1.08
N LEU A 5 17.31 -10.86 2.16
CA LEU A 5 15.85 -10.85 2.07
C LEU A 5 15.32 -9.53 1.49
N THR A 6 15.87 -8.39 1.94
CA THR A 6 15.48 -7.07 1.42
C THR A 6 15.70 -6.96 -0.09
N VAL A 7 16.82 -7.45 -0.60
CA VAL A 7 17.11 -7.44 -2.04
C VAL A 7 16.14 -8.37 -2.78
N ALA A 8 15.96 -9.59 -2.30
CA ALA A 8 15.06 -10.57 -2.93
C ALA A 8 13.60 -10.08 -3.02
N VAL A 9 13.08 -9.44 -1.96
CA VAL A 9 11.73 -8.84 -1.96
C VAL A 9 11.61 -7.75 -3.02
N LYS A 10 12.60 -6.86 -3.11
CA LYS A 10 12.59 -5.77 -4.09
C LYS A 10 12.69 -6.29 -5.52
N GLU A 11 13.63 -7.19 -5.78
CA GLU A 11 13.78 -7.84 -7.10
C GLU A 11 12.49 -8.53 -7.51
N PHE A 12 11.89 -9.33 -6.62
CA PHE A 12 10.64 -10.00 -6.91
C PHE A 12 9.52 -9.01 -7.22
N ALA A 13 9.37 -7.95 -6.42
CA ALA A 13 8.38 -6.90 -6.68
C ALA A 13 8.59 -6.21 -8.05
N TYR A 14 9.84 -5.94 -8.44
CA TYR A 14 10.14 -5.40 -9.78
C TYR A 14 9.80 -6.40 -10.90
N THR A 15 10.07 -7.71 -10.73
CA THR A 15 9.67 -8.73 -11.73
C THR A 15 8.16 -8.83 -11.89
N LEU A 16 7.40 -8.50 -10.84
CA LEU A 16 5.95 -8.44 -10.88
C LEU A 16 5.42 -7.14 -11.49
N GLY A 17 6.28 -6.16 -11.82
CA GLY A 17 5.91 -4.90 -12.46
C GLY A 17 5.54 -3.78 -11.49
N ALA A 18 6.16 -3.73 -10.31
CA ALA A 18 6.21 -2.49 -9.53
C ALA A 18 7.21 -1.50 -10.18
N ASP A 19 6.91 -0.21 -10.15
CA ASP A 19 7.82 0.84 -10.63
C ASP A 19 8.74 1.35 -9.51
N LEU A 20 8.27 1.26 -8.26
CA LEU A 20 9.07 1.63 -7.08
C LEU A 20 8.73 0.72 -5.89
N VAL A 21 9.76 0.34 -5.13
CA VAL A 21 9.61 -0.51 -3.95
C VAL A 21 10.40 0.02 -2.76
N GLY A 22 9.70 0.32 -1.66
CA GLY A 22 10.25 0.76 -0.39
C GLY A 22 10.05 -0.29 0.70
N ILE A 23 11.02 -0.41 1.61
CA ILE A 23 10.89 -1.22 2.83
C ILE A 23 11.31 -0.35 4.01
N ALA A 24 10.41 -0.17 4.98
CA ALA A 24 10.63 0.68 6.14
C ALA A 24 10.45 -0.11 7.45
N PRO A 25 11.19 0.20 8.52
CA PRO A 25 10.91 -0.34 9.84
C PRO A 25 9.60 0.24 10.39
N VAL A 26 8.90 -0.53 11.21
CA VAL A 26 7.66 -0.06 11.88
C VAL A 26 7.88 1.10 12.84
N SER A 27 9.12 1.37 13.25
CA SER A 27 9.46 2.54 14.08
C SER A 27 9.10 3.87 13.42
N ARG A 28 9.01 3.93 12.08
CA ARG A 28 8.52 5.13 11.41
C ARG A 28 7.07 5.45 11.73
N TYR A 29 6.28 4.45 12.13
CA TYR A 29 4.86 4.58 12.45
C TYR A 29 4.61 4.81 13.95
N GLU A 30 5.60 5.23 14.73
CA GLU A 30 5.46 5.42 16.19
C GLU A 30 4.35 6.43 16.56
N ASN A 31 4.10 7.40 15.69
CA ASN A 31 3.08 8.43 15.87
C ASN A 31 1.73 8.05 15.23
N ALA A 32 1.62 6.86 14.63
CA ALA A 32 0.35 6.38 14.09
C ALA A 32 -0.57 5.96 15.23
N PRO A 33 -1.87 6.30 15.20
CA PRO A 33 -2.86 5.67 16.05
C PRO A 33 -2.75 4.15 15.91
N VAL A 34 -2.82 3.40 17.02
CA VAL A 34 -2.56 1.94 16.99
C VAL A 34 -3.40 1.22 15.95
N LYS A 35 -4.67 1.60 15.78
CA LYS A 35 -5.58 0.99 14.78
C LYS A 35 -5.31 1.38 13.32
N MET A 36 -4.36 2.29 13.10
CA MET A 36 -3.85 2.75 11.81
C MET A 36 -2.35 2.45 11.67
N SER A 37 -1.78 1.66 12.59
CA SER A 37 -0.36 1.30 12.61
C SER A 37 -0.16 -0.15 12.14
N PRO A 38 1.05 -0.49 11.64
CA PRO A 38 1.37 -1.87 11.26
C PRO A 38 1.13 -2.86 12.40
N GLN A 39 1.44 -2.48 13.63
CA GLN A 39 1.27 -3.31 14.83
C GLN A 39 -0.20 -3.46 15.25
N GLY A 40 -1.08 -2.53 14.88
CA GLY A 40 -2.52 -2.73 15.05
C GLY A 40 -3.10 -3.80 14.15
N ILE A 41 -2.47 -4.04 13.00
CA ILE A 41 -2.88 -5.07 12.04
C ILE A 41 -2.20 -6.40 12.35
N LEU A 42 -0.88 -6.38 12.51
CA LEU A 42 -0.05 -7.52 12.83
C LEU A 42 0.83 -7.16 14.04
N PRO A 43 0.46 -7.56 15.28
CA PRO A 43 1.16 -7.14 16.50
C PRO A 43 2.68 -7.39 16.50
N GLY A 44 3.14 -8.44 15.81
CA GLY A 44 4.56 -8.78 15.67
C GLY A 44 5.29 -8.12 14.48
N ALA A 45 4.64 -7.21 13.75
CA ALA A 45 5.21 -6.58 12.56
C ALA A 45 6.52 -5.84 12.88
N LYS A 46 7.54 -6.02 12.02
CA LYS A 46 8.84 -5.34 12.14
C LYS A 46 9.14 -4.41 10.98
N SER A 47 8.48 -4.62 9.85
CA SER A 47 8.69 -3.85 8.63
C SER A 47 7.39 -3.71 7.83
N VAL A 48 7.35 -2.66 7.01
CA VAL A 48 6.32 -2.43 6.01
C VAL A 48 6.99 -2.43 4.63
N VAL A 49 6.43 -3.21 3.69
CA VAL A 49 6.82 -3.20 2.27
C VAL A 49 5.80 -2.36 1.51
N VAL A 50 6.26 -1.40 0.75
CA VAL A 50 5.43 -0.47 -0.04
C VAL A 50 5.82 -0.60 -1.50
N CYS A 51 4.84 -0.82 -2.37
CA CYS A 51 5.02 -0.82 -3.82
C CYS A 51 4.24 0.34 -4.42
N ALA A 52 4.77 0.94 -5.48
CA ALA A 52 4.08 1.94 -6.29
C ALA A 52 4.17 1.58 -7.77
N ILE A 53 3.16 2.02 -8.51
CA ILE A 53 3.10 1.95 -9.96
C ILE A 53 2.80 3.34 -10.51
N HIS A 54 3.32 3.64 -11.69
CA HIS A 54 3.21 4.94 -12.33
C HIS A 54 1.91 5.02 -13.16
N HIS A 55 1.20 6.14 -13.03
CA HIS A 55 0.07 6.39 -13.93
C HIS A 55 0.60 6.66 -15.34
N PRO A 56 -0.12 6.23 -16.40
CA PRO A 56 0.19 6.72 -17.74
C PRO A 56 -0.06 8.24 -17.79
N ASP A 57 0.96 9.02 -18.15
CA ASP A 57 0.87 10.49 -18.12
C ASP A 57 -0.29 11.03 -18.96
N ALA A 58 -0.41 10.53 -20.19
CA ALA A 58 -1.52 10.92 -21.08
C ALA A 58 -2.90 10.58 -20.52
N ALA A 59 -3.02 9.55 -19.68
CA ALA A 59 -4.30 9.22 -19.04
C ALA A 59 -4.67 10.24 -17.95
N ILE A 60 -3.67 10.87 -17.32
CA ILE A 60 -3.86 11.96 -16.36
C ILE A 60 -4.13 13.28 -17.09
N GLU A 61 -3.36 13.57 -18.14
CA GLU A 61 -3.44 14.83 -18.89
C GLU A 61 -4.78 15.01 -19.63
N LEU A 62 -5.32 13.93 -20.19
CA LEU A 62 -6.53 13.96 -21.01
C LEU A 62 -7.84 13.73 -20.22
N ASP A 63 -7.76 13.34 -18.95
CA ASP A 63 -8.97 13.13 -18.15
C ASP A 63 -9.61 14.47 -17.76
N GLY A 64 -10.94 14.49 -17.71
CA GLY A 64 -11.70 15.71 -17.41
C GLY A 64 -11.81 16.74 -18.55
N GLU A 65 -11.19 16.51 -19.72
CA GLU A 65 -11.31 17.42 -20.89
C GLU A 65 -12.77 17.61 -21.34
N VAL A 66 -13.57 16.54 -21.31
CA VAL A 66 -14.99 16.60 -21.69
C VAL A 66 -15.83 17.21 -20.56
N HIS A 67 -15.68 16.67 -19.34
CA HIS A 67 -16.33 17.15 -18.12
C HIS A 67 -15.69 16.48 -16.90
N PRO A 68 -15.48 17.17 -15.75
CA PRO A 68 -14.82 16.60 -14.56
C PRO A 68 -15.59 15.46 -13.87
N GLN A 69 -16.82 15.16 -14.31
CA GLN A 69 -17.66 14.09 -13.75
C GLN A 69 -17.90 12.96 -14.77
N ILE A 70 -17.40 13.12 -16.00
CA ILE A 70 -17.43 12.08 -17.03
C ILE A 70 -16.07 11.40 -16.97
N MET A 71 -16.10 10.10 -16.74
CA MET A 71 -14.91 9.29 -16.61
C MET A 71 -14.25 9.09 -17.96
N GLY A 72 -13.00 9.54 -18.11
CA GLY A 72 -12.23 9.43 -19.33
C GLY A 72 -11.08 8.43 -19.19
N PRO A 73 -9.90 8.75 -19.76
CA PRO A 73 -8.72 7.90 -19.70
C PRO A 73 -8.27 7.50 -18.28
N TYR A 74 -8.59 8.29 -17.25
CA TYR A 74 -8.25 7.96 -15.87
C TYR A 74 -8.97 6.71 -15.33
N SER A 75 -9.99 6.20 -16.03
CA SER A 75 -10.61 4.90 -15.73
C SER A 75 -9.60 3.74 -15.60
N ILE A 76 -8.40 3.85 -16.18
CA ILE A 76 -7.32 2.89 -15.99
C ILE A 76 -6.91 2.71 -14.51
N GLN A 77 -7.15 3.70 -13.66
CA GLN A 77 -6.83 3.65 -12.23
C GLN A 77 -7.49 2.46 -11.51
N TYR A 78 -8.67 2.00 -11.94
CA TYR A 78 -9.31 0.83 -11.36
C TYR A 78 -8.49 -0.46 -11.57
N ILE A 79 -7.89 -0.59 -12.74
CA ILE A 79 -7.02 -1.73 -13.06
C ILE A 79 -5.68 -1.59 -12.33
N MET A 80 -5.18 -0.36 -12.17
CA MET A 80 -3.98 -0.07 -11.39
C MET A 80 -4.13 -0.51 -9.92
N ASN A 81 -5.27 -0.26 -9.28
CA ASN A 81 -5.55 -0.78 -7.93
C ASN A 81 -5.51 -2.31 -7.90
N THR A 82 -6.16 -2.97 -8.85
CA THR A 82 -6.10 -4.44 -8.97
C THR A 82 -4.67 -4.96 -9.11
N LYS A 83 -3.81 -4.22 -9.84
CA LYS A 83 -2.38 -4.56 -9.99
C LYS A 83 -1.62 -4.44 -8.67
N LEU A 84 -1.89 -3.41 -7.88
CA LEU A 84 -1.30 -3.24 -6.54
C LEU A 84 -1.74 -4.35 -5.58
N ASP A 85 -3.00 -4.78 -5.63
CA ASP A 85 -3.50 -5.91 -4.84
C ASP A 85 -2.82 -7.23 -5.24
N PHE A 86 -2.60 -7.44 -6.54
CA PHE A 86 -1.85 -8.59 -7.03
C PHE A 86 -0.39 -8.57 -6.54
N LEU A 87 0.26 -7.40 -6.56
CA LEU A 87 1.61 -7.22 -6.03
C LEU A 87 1.66 -7.57 -4.54
N SER A 88 0.76 -7.00 -3.73
CA SER A 88 0.74 -7.22 -2.28
C SER A 88 0.47 -8.68 -1.93
N PHE A 89 -0.47 -9.33 -2.63
CA PHE A 89 -0.75 -10.75 -2.48
C PHE A 89 0.45 -11.63 -2.82
N LYS A 90 1.08 -11.43 -3.98
CA LYS A 90 2.20 -12.28 -4.42
C LYS A 90 3.42 -12.11 -3.54
N ILE A 91 3.76 -10.88 -3.14
CA ILE A 91 4.87 -10.61 -2.21
C ILE A 91 4.56 -11.21 -0.84
N GLY A 92 3.32 -11.06 -0.35
CA GLY A 92 2.88 -11.65 0.91
C GLY A 92 3.03 -13.17 0.92
N ARG A 93 2.62 -13.85 -0.15
CA ARG A 93 2.80 -15.29 -0.34
C ARG A 93 4.26 -15.70 -0.36
N MET A 94 5.11 -14.98 -1.08
CA MET A 94 6.56 -15.25 -1.10
C MET A 94 7.17 -15.18 0.31
N LEU A 95 6.82 -14.15 1.09
CA LEU A 95 7.31 -13.99 2.45
C LEU A 95 6.76 -15.06 3.40
N GLU A 96 5.50 -15.43 3.26
CA GLU A 96 4.87 -16.51 4.03
C GLU A 96 5.53 -17.87 3.74
N ASP A 97 5.81 -18.19 2.48
CA ASP A 97 6.53 -19.40 2.07
C ASP A 97 7.96 -19.46 2.64
N LEU A 98 8.56 -18.29 2.92
CA LEU A 98 9.85 -18.15 3.60
C LEU A 98 9.74 -18.15 5.15
N GLY A 99 8.53 -18.31 5.70
CA GLY A 99 8.28 -18.39 7.14
C GLY A 99 8.06 -17.05 7.84
N TYR A 100 7.81 -15.97 7.09
CA TYR A 100 7.54 -14.64 7.65
C TYR A 100 6.03 -14.35 7.65
N PRO A 101 5.38 -14.23 8.83
CA PRO A 101 3.99 -13.79 8.93
C PRO A 101 3.80 -12.45 8.25
N THR A 102 2.91 -12.39 7.26
CA THR A 102 2.71 -11.21 6.41
C THR A 102 1.22 -10.99 6.17
N VAL A 103 0.77 -9.74 6.29
CA VAL A 103 -0.61 -9.35 5.98
C VAL A 103 -0.59 -8.42 4.76
N PRO A 104 -1.10 -8.86 3.60
CA PRO A 104 -1.31 -7.99 2.46
C PRO A 104 -2.34 -6.90 2.80
N ILE A 105 -2.03 -5.66 2.40
CA ILE A 105 -2.95 -4.52 2.52
C ILE A 105 -3.50 -4.23 1.12
N ALA A 106 -4.83 -4.06 1.03
CA ALA A 106 -5.48 -3.70 -0.21
C ALA A 106 -5.14 -2.26 -0.62
N SER A 107 -5.00 -2.03 -1.93
CA SER A 107 -4.87 -0.72 -2.54
C SER A 107 -6.12 0.11 -2.22
N SER A 108 -5.87 1.35 -1.80
CA SER A 108 -6.83 2.15 -1.05
C SER A 108 -8.07 2.52 -1.87
N ASN A 109 -9.22 2.00 -1.45
CA ASN A 109 -10.56 2.59 -1.59
C ASN A 109 -11.46 2.31 -0.36
N ILE A 110 -10.92 1.69 0.70
CA ILE A 110 -11.70 1.25 1.87
C ILE A 110 -11.40 2.20 3.02
N TRP A 111 -12.30 3.17 3.21
CA TRP A 111 -12.17 4.20 4.24
C TRP A 111 -13.28 4.07 5.27
N ARG A 112 -12.92 4.24 6.54
CA ARG A 112 -13.90 4.34 7.62
C ARG A 112 -14.38 5.77 7.73
N TYR A 113 -15.62 6.00 7.29
CA TYR A 113 -16.29 7.32 7.35
C TYR A 113 -16.92 7.62 8.72
N ARG A 114 -17.06 6.61 9.58
CA ARG A 114 -17.54 6.75 10.96
C ARG A 114 -16.43 6.36 11.93
N GLY A 115 -16.46 6.95 13.13
CA GLY A 115 -15.54 6.57 14.21
C GLY A 115 -15.56 5.07 14.47
N TYR A 116 -14.38 4.50 14.72
CA TYR A 116 -14.22 3.06 14.94
C TYR A 116 -13.67 2.78 16.33
N ARG A 117 -14.56 2.34 17.24
CA ARG A 117 -14.27 2.19 18.67
C ARG A 117 -13.73 3.53 19.21
N ASP A 118 -12.63 3.52 19.96
CA ASP A 118 -11.87 4.69 20.45
C ASP A 118 -11.03 5.42 19.37
N LEU A 119 -11.20 5.15 18.07
CA LEU A 119 -10.49 5.89 17.03
C LEU A 119 -11.24 7.19 16.70
N GLU A 120 -10.63 8.33 17.04
CA GLU A 120 -11.20 9.66 16.80
C GLU A 120 -11.01 10.16 15.36
N ALA A 121 -10.18 9.49 14.55
CA ALA A 121 -9.95 9.85 13.15
C ALA A 121 -11.23 9.65 12.31
N VAL A 122 -11.70 10.73 11.69
CA VAL A 122 -12.72 10.71 10.64
C VAL A 122 -12.00 10.46 9.32
N PHE A 123 -12.50 9.54 8.48
CA PHE A 123 -11.85 9.11 7.23
C PHE A 123 -10.53 8.36 7.47
N ALA A 124 -10.61 7.23 8.19
CA ALA A 124 -9.44 6.44 8.57
C ALA A 124 -9.25 5.21 7.65
N PRO A 125 -8.04 4.99 7.09
CA PRO A 125 -7.67 3.74 6.43
C PRO A 125 -7.19 2.71 7.47
N ASP A 126 -6.92 1.47 7.04
CA ASP A 126 -6.34 0.44 7.92
C ASP A 126 -4.88 0.76 8.30
N VAL A 127 -4.11 1.33 7.38
CA VAL A 127 -2.78 1.89 7.60
C VAL A 127 -2.58 3.07 6.65
N SER A 128 -1.84 4.10 7.07
CA SER A 128 -1.59 5.28 6.23
C SER A 128 -0.11 5.59 6.10
N HIS A 129 0.36 5.83 4.88
CA HIS A 129 1.72 6.25 4.61
C HIS A 129 2.05 7.64 5.18
N ILE A 130 1.04 8.47 5.53
CA ILE A 130 1.26 9.77 6.16
C ILE A 130 2.07 9.68 7.45
N TYR A 131 1.92 8.56 8.18
CA TYR A 131 2.64 8.32 9.41
C TYR A 131 4.04 7.73 9.19
N GLY A 132 4.35 7.19 8.00
CA GLY A 132 5.63 6.53 7.72
C GLY A 132 6.66 7.40 7.00
N GLY A 133 6.28 8.63 6.60
CA GLY A 133 7.11 9.57 5.85
C GLY A 133 7.94 10.55 6.69
N ILE A 134 7.85 10.47 8.02
CA ILE A 134 8.56 11.30 8.99
C ILE A 134 9.93 10.71 9.36
#